data_AF-A0A5C6EQZ3-F1
#
_entry.id   AF-A0A5C6EQZ3-F1
#
_cell.length_a   1.000
_cell.length_b   1.000
_cell.length_c   1.000
_cell.angle_alpha   90.00
_cell.angle_beta   90.00
_cell.angle_gamma   90.00
#
_symmetry.space_group_name_H-M   'P 1'
#
loop_
_entity.id
_entity.type
_entity.pdbx_description
1 polymer ?
#
loop_
_entity_poly.entity_id
_entity_poly.type
_entity_poly.pdbx_seq_one_letter_code
_entity_poly.pdbx_strand_id
1 'polypeptide(L)'
;MELKPLDIREDVSIQHAYFQTPLPTPPHLDVLVVRFNGVSGFGCANNDDANYMAAMIHAGIVAWDPSAILLDLREMAYEWGDMMANPLCAGFRHYADGSDLPLAVVVSDLNREGLTSLVTDGMHSVDPASVLFETTEAAIVQLDKANNALDSRL
;
A
#
# COMPACT_ATOMS: atom_id res chain seq x y z
N MET A 1 -9.73 -29.07 -24.68
CA MET A 1 -8.92 -28.28 -23.73
C MET A 1 -9.81 -28.03 -22.53
N GLU A 2 -9.44 -28.52 -21.35
CA GLU A 2 -10.16 -28.22 -20.10
C GLU A 2 -9.56 -26.97 -19.45
N LEU A 3 -10.43 -26.08 -18.96
CA LEU A 3 -10.04 -24.90 -18.19
C LEU A 3 -10.10 -25.25 -16.70
N LYS A 4 -9.05 -24.90 -15.95
CA LYS A 4 -9.04 -25.00 -14.48
C LYS A 4 -9.50 -23.66 -13.89
N PRO A 5 -10.48 -23.62 -12.98
CA PRO A 5 -10.79 -22.40 -12.25
C PRO A 5 -9.62 -22.00 -11.34
N LEU A 6 -9.39 -20.70 -11.20
CA LEU A 6 -8.41 -20.13 -10.27
C LEU A 6 -9.16 -19.22 -9.28
N ASP A 7 -8.85 -19.32 -8.00
CA ASP A 7 -9.24 -18.35 -6.98
C ASP A 7 -7.98 -17.62 -6.52
N ILE A 8 -7.97 -16.29 -6.63
CA ILE A 8 -6.83 -15.46 -6.23
C ILE A 8 -6.56 -15.54 -4.71
N ARG A 9 -7.44 -16.17 -3.94
CA ARG A 9 -7.35 -16.33 -2.48
C ARG A 9 -6.94 -17.74 -2.04
N GLU A 10 -6.71 -18.67 -2.97
CA GLU A 10 -6.53 -20.11 -2.65
C GLU A 10 -5.41 -20.36 -1.62
N ASP A 11 -4.30 -19.63 -1.71
CA ASP A 11 -3.10 -19.81 -0.86
C ASP A 11 -2.73 -18.54 -0.06
N VAL A 12 -3.69 -17.64 0.15
CA VAL A 12 -3.45 -16.34 0.80
C VAL A 12 -3.90 -16.39 2.26
N SER A 13 -3.05 -15.91 3.17
CA SER A 13 -3.27 -15.90 4.64
C SER A 13 -3.80 -14.58 5.18
N ILE A 14 -4.01 -13.61 4.29
CA ILE A 14 -4.49 -12.27 4.60
C ILE A 14 -5.84 -11.98 3.93
N GLN A 15 -6.55 -10.99 4.47
CA GLN A 15 -7.80 -10.48 3.91
C GLN A 15 -7.67 -8.99 3.66
N HIS A 16 -8.54 -8.44 2.79
CA HIS A 16 -8.59 -7.01 2.54
C HIS A 16 -10.01 -6.44 2.62
N ALA A 17 -10.09 -5.14 2.85
CA ALA A 17 -11.30 -4.34 2.67
C ALA A 17 -10.93 -2.95 2.12
N TYR A 18 -11.81 -2.40 1.29
CA TYR A 18 -11.67 -1.04 0.76
C TYR A 18 -12.48 -0.05 1.58
N PHE A 19 -11.90 1.13 1.78
CA PHE A 19 -12.56 2.31 2.30
C PHE A 19 -12.10 3.53 1.51
N GLN A 20 -12.76 4.65 1.75
CA GLN A 20 -12.42 5.91 1.11
C GLN A 20 -12.47 7.02 2.17
N THR A 21 -11.57 7.98 2.03
CA THR A 21 -11.56 9.21 2.83
C THR A 21 -11.08 10.36 1.95
N PRO A 22 -11.57 11.59 2.14
CA PRO A 22 -11.08 12.73 1.37
C PRO A 22 -9.67 13.13 1.81
N LEU A 23 -8.91 13.75 0.90
CA LEU A 23 -7.75 14.56 1.26
C LEU A 23 -8.20 15.84 2.01
N PRO A 24 -7.39 16.40 2.92
CA PRO A 24 -7.66 17.69 3.52
C PRO A 24 -7.73 18.84 2.50
N THR A 25 -6.82 18.87 1.53
CA THR A 25 -6.65 19.97 0.57
C THR A 25 -6.23 19.45 -0.81
N PRO A 26 -7.11 19.48 -1.83
CA PRO A 26 -8.52 19.86 -1.79
C PRO A 26 -9.45 18.68 -1.41
N PRO A 27 -10.57 18.92 -0.70
CA PRO A 27 -11.41 17.88 -0.11
C PRO A 27 -12.31 17.10 -1.08
N HIS A 28 -12.24 17.40 -2.38
CA HIS A 28 -12.94 16.64 -3.41
C HIS A 28 -12.09 15.52 -4.02
N LEU A 29 -10.82 15.42 -3.62
CA LEU A 29 -9.92 14.35 -4.03
C LEU A 29 -9.96 13.22 -3.00
N ASP A 30 -10.04 12.00 -3.50
CA ASP A 30 -10.26 10.81 -2.70
C ASP A 30 -8.97 10.03 -2.47
N VAL A 31 -8.80 9.57 -1.24
CA VAL A 31 -7.78 8.59 -0.85
C VAL A 31 -8.42 7.21 -0.82
N LEU A 32 -7.87 6.29 -1.61
CA LEU A 32 -8.19 4.88 -1.50
C LEU A 32 -7.52 4.30 -0.26
N VAL A 33 -8.31 3.82 0.68
CA VAL A 33 -7.79 3.11 1.85
C VAL A 33 -7.95 1.62 1.61
N VAL A 34 -6.84 0.89 1.62
CA VAL A 34 -6.85 -0.58 1.56
C VAL A 34 -6.37 -1.11 2.89
N ARG A 35 -7.29 -1.70 3.66
CA ARG A 35 -6.93 -2.36 4.92
C ARG A 35 -6.60 -3.81 4.64
N PHE A 36 -5.48 -4.28 5.20
CA PHE A 36 -5.16 -5.71 5.26
C PHE A 36 -5.12 -6.18 6.71
N ASN A 37 -5.58 -7.42 6.93
CA ASN A 37 -5.49 -8.11 8.21
C ASN A 37 -5.10 -9.58 8.00
N GLY A 38 -4.58 -10.21 9.06
CA GLY A 38 -4.13 -11.61 9.02
C GLY A 38 -2.65 -11.74 9.37
N VAL A 39 -2.05 -12.88 9.02
CA VAL A 39 -0.63 -13.16 9.28
C VAL A 39 0.04 -13.46 7.95
N SER A 40 0.86 -12.52 7.49
CA SER A 40 1.68 -12.73 6.30
C SER A 40 2.70 -13.83 6.55
N GLY A 41 2.97 -14.66 5.55
CA GLY A 41 4.06 -15.64 5.63
C GLY A 41 5.42 -15.01 5.94
N PHE A 42 6.38 -15.81 6.42
CA PHE A 42 7.76 -15.38 6.67
C PHE A 42 8.66 -15.70 5.47
N GLY A 43 9.48 -14.72 5.05
CA GLY A 43 10.36 -14.87 3.90
C GLY A 43 9.59 -15.19 2.63
N CYS A 44 10.03 -16.17 1.84
CA CYS A 44 9.35 -16.52 0.59
C CYS A 44 7.93 -17.06 0.77
N ALA A 45 7.53 -17.46 1.98
CA ALA A 45 6.15 -17.84 2.25
C ALA A 45 5.19 -16.63 2.18
N ASN A 46 5.72 -15.39 2.17
CA ASN A 46 4.91 -14.18 2.00
C ASN A 46 4.59 -13.82 0.55
N ASN A 47 5.15 -14.54 -0.42
CA ASN A 47 5.09 -14.13 -1.83
C ASN A 47 3.65 -14.04 -2.34
N ASP A 48 2.83 -15.03 -2.00
CA ASP A 48 1.43 -15.08 -2.43
C ASP A 48 0.59 -14.00 -1.75
N ASP A 49 0.84 -13.75 -0.45
CA ASP A 49 0.22 -12.65 0.30
C ASP A 49 0.57 -11.30 -0.34
N ALA A 50 1.85 -11.02 -0.59
CA ALA A 50 2.29 -9.74 -1.15
C ALA A 50 1.78 -9.51 -2.58
N ASN A 51 1.75 -10.56 -3.41
CA ASN A 51 1.16 -10.51 -4.74
C ASN A 51 -0.35 -10.26 -4.70
N TYR A 52 -1.05 -10.91 -3.76
CA TYR A 52 -2.47 -10.65 -3.52
C TYR A 52 -2.71 -9.20 -3.10
N MET A 53 -1.91 -8.66 -2.17
CA MET A 53 -2.02 -7.25 -1.75
C MET A 53 -1.86 -6.31 -2.93
N ALA A 54 -0.79 -6.48 -3.71
CA ALA A 54 -0.53 -5.64 -4.88
C ALA A 54 -1.68 -5.73 -5.89
N ALA A 55 -2.17 -6.93 -6.18
CA ALA A 55 -3.30 -7.13 -7.10
C ALA A 55 -4.57 -6.41 -6.63
N MET A 56 -4.89 -6.47 -5.33
CA MET A 56 -6.06 -5.80 -4.77
C MET A 56 -5.88 -4.28 -4.76
N ILE A 57 -4.69 -3.76 -4.43
CA ILE A 57 -4.43 -2.33 -4.52
C ILE A 57 -4.62 -1.84 -5.97
N HIS A 58 -4.06 -2.55 -6.97
CA HIS A 58 -4.25 -2.20 -8.37
C HIS A 58 -5.71 -2.29 -8.83
N ALA A 59 -6.45 -3.31 -8.38
CA ALA A 59 -7.87 -3.41 -8.66
C ALA A 59 -8.63 -2.20 -8.11
N GLY A 60 -8.27 -1.74 -6.91
CA GLY A 60 -8.87 -0.54 -6.32
C GLY A 60 -8.50 0.75 -7.04
N ILE A 61 -7.25 0.92 -7.44
CA ILE A 61 -6.81 2.08 -8.24
C ILE A 61 -7.65 2.16 -9.52
N VAL A 62 -7.80 1.05 -10.24
CA VAL A 62 -8.55 1.00 -11.50
C VAL A 62 -10.06 1.23 -11.28
N ALA A 63 -10.61 0.72 -10.18
CA ALA A 63 -12.05 0.81 -9.92
C ALA A 63 -12.50 2.22 -9.50
N TRP A 64 -11.65 2.96 -8.79
CA TRP A 64 -12.04 4.22 -8.12
C TRP A 64 -11.24 5.45 -8.52
N ASP A 65 -10.17 5.30 -9.30
CA ASP A 65 -9.31 6.42 -9.78
C ASP A 65 -8.91 7.40 -8.65
N PRO A 66 -8.32 6.90 -7.55
CA PRO A 66 -8.02 7.74 -6.39
C PRO A 66 -6.84 8.68 -6.65
N SER A 67 -6.75 9.75 -5.86
CA SER A 67 -5.61 10.68 -5.90
C SER A 67 -4.47 10.30 -4.97
N ALA A 68 -4.70 9.36 -4.05
CA ALA A 68 -3.68 8.80 -3.17
C ALA A 68 -4.10 7.43 -2.63
N ILE A 69 -3.13 6.68 -2.09
CA ILE A 69 -3.32 5.37 -1.47
C ILE A 69 -2.90 5.42 0.00
N LEU A 70 -3.75 4.88 0.87
CA LEU A 70 -3.41 4.59 2.26
C LEU A 70 -3.53 3.09 2.52
N LEU A 71 -2.41 2.45 2.86
CA LEU A 71 -2.41 1.06 3.31
C LEU A 71 -2.58 1.02 4.83
N ASP A 72 -3.68 0.45 5.32
CA ASP A 72 -3.90 0.24 6.75
C ASP A 72 -3.50 -1.20 7.11
N LEU A 73 -2.30 -1.35 7.67
CA LEU A 73 -1.72 -2.65 8.01
C LEU A 73 -1.74 -2.93 9.50
N ARG A 74 -2.40 -2.10 10.32
CA ARG A 74 -2.35 -2.21 11.78
C ARG A 74 -2.79 -3.58 12.33
N GLU A 75 -3.62 -4.30 11.58
CA GLU A 75 -4.15 -5.64 11.94
C GLU A 75 -3.47 -6.78 11.16
N MET A 76 -2.38 -6.51 10.45
CA MET A 76 -1.63 -7.50 9.68
C MET A 76 -0.26 -7.75 10.32
N ALA A 77 0.01 -8.99 10.72
CA ALA A 77 1.35 -9.38 11.15
C ALA A 77 2.27 -9.59 9.96
N TYR A 78 3.46 -9.01 10.02
CA TYR A 78 4.52 -9.19 9.03
C TYR A 78 5.88 -8.99 9.68
N GLU A 79 6.79 -9.92 9.45
CA GLU A 79 8.12 -9.89 10.06
C GLU A 79 9.22 -9.65 9.02
N TRP A 80 9.24 -10.42 7.92
CA TRP A 80 10.27 -10.31 6.89
C TRP A 80 9.85 -10.96 5.56
N GLY A 81 10.35 -10.44 4.43
CA GLY A 81 10.21 -11.00 3.10
C GLY A 81 10.13 -9.94 2.00
N ASP A 82 11.08 -9.95 1.06
CA ASP A 82 11.29 -8.88 0.06
C ASP A 82 10.08 -8.58 -0.82
N MET A 83 9.23 -9.58 -1.11
CA MET A 83 8.07 -9.41 -1.96
C MET A 83 7.04 -8.44 -1.39
N MET A 84 7.08 -8.15 -0.08
CA MET A 84 6.25 -7.12 0.56
C MET A 84 6.53 -5.71 0.00
N ALA A 85 7.63 -5.49 -0.72
CA ALA A 85 7.84 -4.23 -1.45
C ALA A 85 6.80 -4.00 -2.56
N ASN A 86 6.23 -5.07 -3.14
CA ASN A 86 5.26 -4.98 -4.24
C ASN A 86 4.04 -4.12 -3.90
N PRO A 87 3.29 -4.37 -2.80
CA PRO A 87 2.18 -3.50 -2.42
C PRO A 87 2.59 -2.06 -2.10
N LEU A 88 3.80 -1.83 -1.57
CA LEU A 88 4.31 -0.49 -1.29
C LEU A 88 4.67 0.28 -2.57
N CYS A 89 4.94 -0.42 -3.67
CA CYS A 89 5.25 0.14 -4.99
C CYS A 89 4.04 0.18 -5.94
N ALA A 90 2.82 -0.14 -5.48
CA ALA A 90 1.65 -0.23 -6.37
C ALA A 90 1.28 1.10 -7.06
N GLY A 91 1.71 2.24 -6.51
CA GLY A 91 1.57 3.57 -7.11
C GLY A 91 2.73 4.02 -8.00
N PHE A 92 3.77 3.20 -8.19
CA PHE A 92 4.99 3.60 -8.90
C PHE A 92 4.72 3.93 -10.37
N ARG A 93 5.19 5.10 -10.82
CA ARG A 93 5.04 5.66 -12.17
C ARG A 93 3.61 5.58 -12.70
N HIS A 94 2.64 5.83 -11.83
CA HIS A 94 1.22 5.73 -12.14
C HIS A 94 0.78 6.73 -13.23
N TYR A 95 1.31 7.95 -13.21
CA TYR A 95 0.93 9.02 -14.14
C TYR A 95 1.77 9.00 -15.43
N ALA A 96 1.22 9.61 -16.49
CA ALA A 96 1.85 9.64 -17.81
C ALA A 96 3.19 10.39 -17.85
N ASP A 97 3.41 11.35 -16.94
CA ASP A 97 4.67 12.05 -16.76
C ASP A 97 5.72 11.20 -16.01
N GLY A 98 5.35 9.98 -15.60
CA GLY A 98 6.18 9.05 -14.85
C GLY A 98 6.22 9.32 -13.34
N SER A 99 5.40 10.23 -12.82
CA SER A 99 5.28 10.44 -11.38
C SER A 99 4.44 9.35 -10.70
N ASP A 100 4.72 9.15 -9.41
CA ASP A 100 4.06 8.13 -8.59
C ASP A 100 2.72 8.66 -8.04
N LEU A 101 1.75 7.75 -7.91
CA LEU A 101 0.55 7.98 -7.10
C LEU A 101 0.95 7.97 -5.61
N PRO A 102 0.69 9.04 -4.84
CA PRO A 102 1.12 9.12 -3.44
C PRO A 102 0.63 7.94 -2.62
N LEU A 103 1.54 7.34 -1.83
CA LEU A 103 1.25 6.20 -0.98
C LEU A 103 1.79 6.42 0.44
N ALA A 104 0.99 6.04 1.43
CA ALA A 104 1.38 6.00 2.84
C ALA A 104 0.88 4.72 3.49
N VAL A 105 1.55 4.28 4.55
CA VAL A 105 1.24 3.04 5.28
C VAL A 105 1.03 3.36 6.75
N VAL A 106 -0.09 2.90 7.31
CA VAL A 106 -0.33 2.90 8.75
C VAL A 106 0.08 1.55 9.31
N VAL A 107 1.03 1.55 10.25
CA VAL A 107 1.65 0.36 10.81
C VAL A 107 1.30 0.19 12.29
N SER A 108 1.64 -0.95 12.86
CA SER A 108 1.54 -1.23 14.29
C SER A 108 2.72 -2.07 14.77
N ASP A 109 2.76 -2.40 16.06
CA ASP A 109 3.78 -3.29 16.62
C ASP A 109 3.86 -4.65 15.91
N LEU A 110 2.79 -5.07 15.21
CA LEU A 110 2.73 -6.35 14.48
C LEU A 110 3.61 -6.39 13.22
N ASN A 111 4.02 -5.24 12.70
CA ASN A 111 4.76 -5.15 11.44
C ASN A 111 5.77 -4.01 11.35
N ARG A 112 5.84 -3.14 12.37
CA ARG A 112 6.71 -1.96 12.39
C ARG A 112 8.16 -2.29 12.13
N GLU A 113 8.73 -3.29 12.81
CA GLU A 113 10.13 -3.66 12.63
C GLU A 113 10.40 -4.18 11.22
N GLY A 114 9.59 -5.16 10.77
CA GLY A 114 9.73 -5.76 9.44
C GLY A 114 9.59 -4.75 8.30
N LEU A 115 8.58 -3.87 8.37
CA LEU A 115 8.36 -2.84 7.35
C LEU A 115 9.46 -1.76 7.40
N THR A 116 9.97 -1.42 8.59
CA THR A 116 11.09 -0.48 8.69
C THR A 116 12.35 -1.04 8.03
N SER A 117 12.70 -2.31 8.29
CA SER A 117 13.82 -2.96 7.63
C SER A 117 13.60 -3.04 6.11
N LEU A 118 12.42 -3.46 5.65
CA LEU A 118 12.10 -3.53 4.22
C LEU A 118 12.27 -2.17 3.52
N VAL A 119 11.74 -1.08 4.09
CA VAL A 119 11.86 0.25 3.48
C VAL A 119 13.31 0.74 3.50
N THR A 120 14.02 0.54 4.62
CA THR A 120 15.42 0.99 4.77
C THR A 120 16.35 0.26 3.81
N ASP A 121 16.25 -1.08 3.77
CA ASP A 121 17.22 -1.93 3.12
C ASP A 121 16.78 -2.35 1.71
N GLY A 122 15.49 -2.63 1.51
CA GLY A 122 14.92 -3.19 0.29
C GLY A 122 14.41 -2.16 -0.73
N MET A 123 13.98 -0.98 -0.29
CA MET A 123 13.44 0.06 -1.19
C MET A 123 14.44 1.16 -1.57
N HIS A 124 15.66 1.12 -1.04
CA HIS A 124 16.80 2.01 -1.34
C HIS A 124 16.46 3.50 -1.55
N SER A 125 16.94 4.37 -0.66
CA SER A 125 16.75 5.84 -0.74
C SER A 125 15.34 6.32 -0.43
N VAL A 126 14.49 5.47 0.17
CA VAL A 126 13.23 5.87 0.80
C VAL A 126 13.45 5.98 2.31
N ASP A 127 13.12 7.13 2.89
CA ASP A 127 13.12 7.29 4.34
C ASP A 127 11.86 6.61 4.93
N PRO A 128 11.98 5.62 5.82
CA PRO A 128 10.81 5.00 6.47
C PRO A 128 9.86 6.02 7.10
N ALA A 129 10.36 7.13 7.64
CA ALA A 129 9.52 8.16 8.25
C ALA A 129 8.66 8.93 7.22
N SER A 130 8.96 8.82 5.93
CA SER A 130 8.18 9.44 4.85
C SER A 130 7.00 8.58 4.38
N VAL A 131 6.99 7.29 4.72
CA VAL A 131 5.99 6.32 4.23
C VAL A 131 5.29 5.54 5.35
N LEU A 132 5.92 5.32 6.51
CA LEU A 132 5.37 4.56 7.63
C LEU A 132 4.88 5.47 8.76
N PHE A 133 3.62 5.33 9.14
CA PHE A 133 2.95 6.19 10.12
C PHE A 133 2.23 5.36 11.19
N GLU A 134 2.15 5.89 12.43
CA GLU A 134 1.39 5.25 13.51
C GLU A 134 -0.13 5.49 13.41
N THR A 135 -0.52 6.60 12.79
CA THR A 135 -1.92 7.01 12.73
C THR A 135 -2.35 7.37 11.32
N THR A 136 -3.64 7.15 11.06
CA THR A 136 -4.30 7.52 9.81
C THR A 136 -4.18 9.03 9.55
N GLU A 137 -4.31 9.86 10.59
CA GLU A 137 -4.23 11.32 10.46
C GLU A 137 -2.85 11.79 9.99
N ALA A 138 -1.78 11.24 10.57
CA ALA A 138 -0.42 11.59 10.16
C ALA A 138 -0.13 11.17 8.72
N ALA A 139 -0.59 9.96 8.33
CA ALA A 139 -0.45 9.46 6.98
C ALA A 139 -1.22 10.33 5.97
N ILE A 140 -2.47 10.71 6.27
CA ILE A 140 -3.28 11.58 5.41
C ILE A 140 -2.62 12.96 5.23
N VAL A 141 -2.06 13.55 6.29
CA VAL A 141 -1.32 14.82 6.19
C VAL A 141 -0.12 14.70 5.25
N GLN A 142 0.57 13.55 5.25
CA GLN A 142 1.66 13.33 4.30
C GLN A 142 1.16 13.17 2.87
N LEU A 143 0.08 12.40 2.67
CA LEU A 143 -0.54 12.22 1.35
C LEU A 143 -1.00 13.55 0.76
N ASP A 144 -1.60 14.42 1.58
CA ASP A 144 -2.02 15.76 1.20
C ASP A 144 -0.85 16.60 0.67
N LYS A 145 0.28 16.59 1.38
CA LYS A 145 1.50 17.30 0.95
C LYS A 145 2.06 16.74 -0.36
N ALA A 146 2.11 15.40 -0.48
CA ALA A 146 2.63 14.74 -1.66
C ALA A 146 1.77 15.01 -2.90
N ASN A 147 0.43 14.96 -2.75
CA ASN A 147 -0.51 15.27 -3.81
C ASN A 147 -0.41 16.74 -4.26
N ASN A 148 -0.41 17.69 -3.32
CA ASN A 148 -0.28 19.11 -3.67
C ASN A 148 1.06 19.44 -4.36
N ALA A 149 2.13 18.69 -4.06
CA ALA A 149 3.39 18.81 -4.75
C ALA A 149 3.35 18.24 -6.19
N LEU A 150 2.47 17.28 -6.51
CA LEU A 150 2.22 16.83 -7.88
C LEU A 150 1.53 17.92 -8.70
N ASP A 151 0.45 18.51 -8.18
CA ASP A 151 -0.30 19.56 -8.88
C ASP A 151 0.55 20.78 -9.23
N SER A 152 1.51 21.14 -8.38
CA SER A 152 2.44 22.25 -8.66
C SER A 152 3.40 22.03 -9.83
N ARG A 153 3.44 20.81 -10.40
CA ARG A 153 4.32 20.43 -11.53
C ARG A 153 3.62 20.46 -12.90
N LEU A 154 2.29 20.61 -12.92
CA LEU A 154 1.45 20.74 -14.12
C LEU A 154 1.15 22.21 -14.43
#